data_AF-A0A1Q3D2W6-F1
#
_entry.id   AF-A0A1Q3D2W6-F1
#
_cell.length_a   1.000
_cell.length_b   1.000
_cell.length_c   1.000
_cell.angle_alpha   90.00
_cell.angle_beta   90.00
_cell.angle_gamma   90.00
#
_symmetry.space_group_name_H-M   'P 1'
#
loop_
_entity.id
_entity.type
_entity.pdbx_description
1 polymer ?
#
loop_
_entity_poly.entity_id
_entity_poly.type
_entity_poly.pdbx_seq_one_letter_code
_entity_poly.pdbx_strand_id
1 'polypeptide(L)'
;ILILISNIIKINKSCKVFLVDFSCYKHPSTQMCTIKMFSYRVRVLRYFRMHLWNSSKVLLKMITNSCLEDARRDSEMVVFGVVDEILAKSGVEGKDIGLVIMNCCSFNLVPSLSAMIVNRYKLEQDTVSCNLGGMGCSAGL
;
A
#
# COMPACT_ATOMS: atom_id res chain seq x y z
N ILE A 1 17.90 37.70 -2.18
CA ILE A 1 16.64 37.92 -2.93
C ILE A 1 16.67 37.23 -4.30
N LEU A 2 17.63 37.51 -5.19
CA LEU A 2 17.71 36.89 -6.53
C LEU A 2 17.82 35.35 -6.54
N ILE A 3 18.56 34.76 -5.59
CA ILE A 3 18.69 33.29 -5.47
C ILE A 3 17.36 32.64 -5.05
N LEU A 4 16.61 33.29 -4.15
CA LEU A 4 15.30 32.83 -3.71
C LEU A 4 14.28 32.90 -4.86
N ILE A 5 14.30 33.99 -5.63
CA ILE A 5 13.44 34.16 -6.81
C ILE A 5 13.80 33.12 -7.88
N SER A 6 15.08 32.89 -8.14
CA SER A 6 15.56 31.84 -9.07
C SER A 6 15.12 30.43 -8.64
N ASN A 7 15.19 30.11 -7.35
CA ASN A 7 14.70 28.85 -6.81
C ASN A 7 13.17 28.72 -6.92
N ILE A 8 12.41 29.78 -6.63
CA ILE A 8 10.94 29.79 -6.81
C ILE A 8 10.56 29.60 -8.29
N ILE A 9 11.28 30.24 -9.21
CA ILE A 9 11.05 30.09 -10.66
C ILE A 9 11.40 28.67 -11.13
N LYS A 10 12.45 28.05 -10.58
CA LYS A 10 12.77 26.62 -10.85
C LYS A 10 11.69 25.68 -10.28
N ILE A 11 11.16 25.96 -9.10
CA ILE A 11 10.06 25.19 -8.48
C ILE A 11 8.77 25.29 -9.32
N ASN A 12 8.52 26.45 -9.93
CA ASN A 12 7.34 26.69 -10.77
C ASN A 12 7.50 26.27 -12.24
N LYS A 13 8.65 25.70 -12.64
CA LYS A 13 8.72 25.03 -13.94
C LYS A 13 7.87 23.77 -13.87
N SER A 14 6.96 23.61 -14.84
CA SER A 14 6.15 22.39 -14.99
C SER A 14 7.07 21.20 -15.23
N CYS A 15 7.37 20.45 -14.16
CA CYS A 15 7.96 19.14 -14.25
C CYS A 15 6.88 18.20 -14.79
N LYS A 16 7.13 17.61 -15.96
CA LYS A 16 6.24 16.58 -16.49
C LYS A 16 6.38 15.34 -15.60
N VAL A 17 5.30 14.93 -14.95
CA VAL A 17 5.22 13.74 -14.10
C VAL A 17 4.53 12.64 -14.88
N PHE A 18 5.09 11.43 -14.82
CA PHE A 18 4.58 10.27 -15.56
C PHE A 18 4.49 9.05 -14.64
N LEU A 19 3.50 8.20 -14.89
CA LEU A 19 3.46 6.85 -14.36
C LEU A 19 4.38 5.99 -15.22
N VAL A 20 5.50 5.54 -14.65
CA VAL A 20 6.48 4.71 -15.37
C VAL A 20 6.05 3.25 -15.38
N ASP A 21 5.54 2.74 -14.25
CA ASP A 21 5.15 1.35 -14.14
C ASP A 21 4.11 1.14 -13.00
N PHE A 22 3.39 0.01 -13.05
CA PHE A 22 2.48 -0.46 -12.00
C PHE A 22 2.49 -2.00 -11.86
N SER A 23 2.20 -2.49 -10.65
CA SER A 23 1.98 -3.90 -10.31
C SER A 23 0.71 -4.04 -9.46
N CYS A 24 0.08 -5.23 -9.50
CA CYS A 24 -1.10 -5.55 -8.70
C CYS A 24 -0.94 -6.93 -8.07
N TYR A 25 -1.04 -7.01 -6.74
CA TYR A 25 -0.98 -8.29 -6.05
C TYR A 25 -2.20 -9.16 -6.37
N LYS A 26 -1.95 -10.34 -6.94
CA LYS A 26 -2.97 -11.36 -7.17
C LYS A 26 -2.81 -12.49 -6.16
N HIS A 27 -3.83 -12.68 -5.33
CA HIS A 27 -3.81 -13.77 -4.36
C HIS A 27 -3.76 -15.15 -5.06
N PRO A 28 -2.98 -16.10 -4.54
CA PRO A 28 -3.03 -17.50 -4.96
C PRO A 28 -4.44 -18.07 -4.79
N SER A 29 -4.83 -18.98 -5.69
CA SER A 29 -6.15 -19.64 -5.66
C SER A 29 -6.45 -20.35 -4.33
N THR A 30 -5.42 -20.87 -3.66
CA THR A 30 -5.51 -21.51 -2.34
C THR A 30 -5.98 -20.55 -1.24
N GLN A 31 -5.67 -19.26 -1.40
CA GLN A 31 -6.01 -18.18 -0.47
C GLN A 31 -7.30 -17.46 -0.86
N MET A 32 -7.97 -17.83 -1.96
CA MET A 32 -9.27 -17.25 -2.31
C MET A 32 -10.39 -17.82 -1.43
N CYS A 33 -11.30 -16.97 -0.99
CA CYS A 33 -12.48 -17.37 -0.25
C CYS A 33 -13.60 -17.80 -1.21
N THR A 34 -14.37 -18.83 -0.87
CA THR A 34 -15.58 -19.16 -1.64
C THR A 34 -16.73 -18.26 -1.23
N ILE A 35 -17.65 -17.99 -2.15
CA ILE A 35 -18.86 -17.17 -1.90
C ILE A 35 -19.64 -17.69 -0.68
N LYS A 36 -19.74 -19.03 -0.51
CA LYS A 36 -20.43 -19.64 0.64
C LYS A 36 -19.77 -19.31 1.98
N MET A 37 -18.44 -19.41 2.06
CA MET A 37 -17.68 -19.09 3.28
C MET A 37 -17.76 -17.60 3.61
N PHE A 38 -17.73 -16.75 2.58
CA PHE A 38 -17.93 -15.30 2.72
C PHE A 38 -19.31 -14.97 3.27
N SER A 39 -20.38 -15.48 2.65
CA SER A 39 -21.76 -15.22 3.08
C SER A 39 -22.04 -15.68 4.50
N TYR A 40 -21.45 -16.80 4.94
CA TYR A 40 -21.58 -17.27 6.32
C TYR A 40 -20.96 -16.29 7.33
N ARG A 41 -19.74 -15.81 7.07
CA ARG A 41 -19.01 -14.91 7.98
C ARG A 41 -19.60 -13.49 8.02
N VAL A 42 -20.06 -12.98 6.88
CA VAL A 42 -20.74 -11.66 6.81
C VAL A 42 -22.08 -11.67 7.53
N ARG A 43 -22.82 -12.79 7.54
CA ARG A 43 -24.07 -12.89 8.31
C ARG A 43 -23.85 -12.89 9.82
N VAL A 44 -22.72 -13.44 10.28
CA VAL A 44 -22.36 -13.50 11.70
C VAL A 44 -21.82 -12.16 12.22
N LEU A 45 -21.10 -11.42 11.38
CA LEU A 45 -20.53 -10.12 11.75
C LEU A 45 -21.38 -8.98 11.19
N ARG A 46 -22.12 -8.30 12.08
CA ARG A 46 -23.02 -7.17 11.77
C ARG A 46 -22.30 -5.89 11.33
N TYR A 47 -21.15 -6.00 10.67
CA TYR A 47 -20.26 -4.91 10.28
C TYR A 47 -20.18 -4.75 8.75
N PHE A 48 -20.67 -3.58 8.32
CA PHE A 48 -20.40 -2.85 7.09
C PHE A 48 -20.50 -3.55 5.72
N ARG A 49 -21.44 -3.00 4.94
CA ARG A 49 -21.74 -3.22 3.52
C ARG A 49 -20.60 -2.65 2.65
N MET A 50 -19.43 -3.28 2.68
CA MET A 50 -18.37 -3.02 1.69
C MET A 50 -18.39 -4.14 0.66
N HIS A 51 -18.34 -3.80 -0.63
CA HIS A 51 -18.35 -4.74 -1.76
C HIS A 51 -17.06 -5.58 -1.80
N LEU A 52 -16.87 -6.46 -0.82
CA LEU A 52 -15.79 -7.45 -0.70
C LEU A 52 -16.08 -8.70 -1.55
N TRP A 53 -16.61 -8.50 -2.75
CA TRP A 53 -16.90 -9.58 -3.68
C TRP A 53 -15.56 -10.06 -4.28
N ASN A 54 -15.20 -11.32 -4.02
CA ASN A 54 -13.90 -11.97 -4.32
C ASN A 54 -12.73 -11.65 -3.38
N SER A 55 -13.00 -11.22 -2.15
CA SER A 55 -11.93 -11.01 -1.17
C SER A 55 -11.21 -12.31 -0.80
N SER A 56 -9.89 -12.21 -0.63
CA SER A 56 -9.07 -13.33 -0.16
C SER A 56 -9.44 -13.73 1.26
N LYS A 57 -9.19 -15.00 1.62
CA LYS A 57 -9.28 -15.49 2.99
C LYS A 57 -8.44 -14.65 3.96
N VAL A 58 -7.31 -14.14 3.47
CA VAL A 58 -6.40 -13.22 4.16
C VAL A 58 -7.11 -11.90 4.50
N LEU A 59 -7.73 -11.25 3.51
CA LEU A 59 -8.51 -10.03 3.73
C LEU A 59 -9.71 -10.27 4.67
N LEU A 60 -10.36 -11.44 4.58
CA LEU A 60 -11.37 -11.84 5.56
C LEU A 60 -10.79 -12.03 6.96
N LYS A 61 -9.61 -12.64 7.10
CA LYS A 61 -9.00 -12.89 8.40
C LYS A 61 -8.61 -11.57 9.08
N MET A 62 -8.00 -10.65 8.34
CA MET A 62 -7.72 -9.26 8.78
C MET A 62 -8.98 -8.57 9.35
N ILE A 63 -10.14 -8.79 8.74
CA ILE A 63 -11.41 -8.16 9.14
C ILE A 63 -12.10 -8.93 10.29
N THR A 64 -11.87 -10.25 10.43
CA THR A 64 -12.72 -11.12 11.26
C THR A 64 -12.06 -11.75 12.49
N ASN A 65 -10.73 -11.76 12.62
CA ASN A 65 -10.08 -12.26 13.84
C ASN A 65 -8.70 -11.62 14.01
N SER A 66 -8.59 -10.75 15.02
CA SER A 66 -7.74 -9.56 15.05
C SER A 66 -6.54 -9.70 15.97
N CYS A 67 -5.62 -10.63 15.69
CA CYS A 67 -4.27 -10.47 16.22
C CYS A 67 -3.53 -9.49 15.32
N LEU A 68 -2.98 -8.42 15.91
CA LEU A 68 -2.19 -7.41 15.19
C LEU A 68 -1.07 -8.05 14.35
N GLU A 69 -0.47 -9.12 14.86
CA GLU A 69 0.60 -9.86 14.18
C GLU A 69 0.13 -10.58 12.92
N ASP A 70 -1.07 -11.15 12.93
CA ASP A 70 -1.63 -11.81 11.75
C ASP A 70 -1.98 -10.78 10.68
N ALA A 71 -2.61 -9.67 11.07
CA ALA A 71 -2.90 -8.57 10.15
C ALA A 71 -1.62 -7.96 9.56
N ARG A 72 -0.57 -7.81 10.37
CA ARG A 72 0.75 -7.35 9.92
C ARG A 72 1.35 -8.30 8.90
N ARG A 73 1.42 -9.61 9.21
CA ARG A 73 1.98 -10.62 8.30
C ARG A 73 1.26 -10.65 6.96
N ASP A 74 -0.07 -10.60 7.01
CA ASP A 74 -0.92 -10.61 5.84
C ASP A 74 -0.72 -9.33 4.99
N SER A 75 -0.58 -8.16 5.63
CA SER A 75 -0.28 -6.91 4.93
C SER A 75 1.11 -6.92 4.30
N GLU A 76 2.11 -7.41 5.00
CA GLU A 76 3.47 -7.54 4.51
C GLU A 76 3.54 -8.43 3.27
N MET A 77 2.80 -9.55 3.26
CA MET A 77 2.72 -10.43 2.09
C MET A 77 2.22 -9.70 0.84
N VAL A 78 1.16 -8.91 0.98
CA VAL A 78 0.59 -8.14 -0.14
C VAL A 78 1.52 -7.02 -0.55
N VAL A 79 1.98 -6.20 0.40
CA VAL A 79 2.80 -5.02 0.12
C VAL A 79 4.14 -5.42 -0.50
N PHE A 80 4.87 -6.35 0.12
CA PHE A 80 6.16 -6.76 -0.40
C PHE A 80 6.03 -7.53 -1.71
N GLY A 81 4.96 -8.30 -1.90
CA GLY A 81 4.69 -8.94 -3.19
C GLY A 81 4.59 -7.94 -4.35
N VAL A 82 3.89 -6.82 -4.14
CA VAL A 82 3.79 -5.74 -5.16
C VAL A 82 5.11 -5.03 -5.34
N VAL A 83 5.79 -4.67 -4.24
CA VAL A 83 7.05 -3.91 -4.31
C VAL A 83 8.16 -4.75 -4.97
N ASP A 84 8.23 -6.04 -4.69
CA ASP A 84 9.17 -6.96 -5.33
C ASP A 84 8.92 -7.02 -6.85
N GLU A 85 7.65 -7.18 -7.27
CA GLU A 85 7.28 -7.26 -8.68
C GLU A 85 7.58 -5.94 -9.43
N ILE A 86 7.23 -4.80 -8.85
CA ILE A 86 7.41 -3.50 -9.53
C ILE A 86 8.87 -3.10 -9.65
N LEU A 87 9.70 -3.37 -8.63
CA LEU A 87 11.14 -3.11 -8.71
C LEU A 87 11.79 -4.04 -9.74
N ALA A 88 11.39 -5.31 -9.77
CA ALA A 88 11.90 -6.25 -10.78
C ALA A 88 11.50 -5.86 -12.21
N LYS A 89 10.27 -5.36 -12.41
CA LYS A 89 9.74 -4.97 -13.72
C LYS A 89 10.33 -3.65 -14.24
N SER A 90 10.44 -2.66 -13.36
CA SER A 90 10.91 -1.32 -13.70
C SER A 90 12.44 -1.19 -13.76
N GLY A 91 13.17 -2.07 -13.07
CA GLY A 91 14.62 -1.98 -12.93
C GLY A 91 15.11 -0.81 -12.07
N VAL A 92 14.20 -0.14 -11.35
CA VAL A 92 14.51 0.97 -10.44
C VAL A 92 15.27 0.45 -9.22
N GLU A 93 16.38 1.10 -8.88
CA GLU A 93 17.14 0.77 -7.69
C GLU A 93 16.62 1.57 -6.48
N GLY A 94 16.81 1.05 -5.26
CA GLY A 94 16.33 1.70 -4.03
C GLY A 94 16.82 3.14 -3.86
N LYS A 95 18.04 3.43 -4.33
CA LYS A 95 18.66 4.77 -4.32
C LYS A 95 17.93 5.81 -5.18
N ASP A 96 17.15 5.36 -6.16
CA ASP A 96 16.41 6.23 -7.07
C ASP A 96 15.01 6.59 -6.51
N ILE A 97 14.64 6.05 -5.34
CA ILE A 97 13.34 6.25 -4.70
C ILE A 97 13.42 7.32 -3.62
N GLY A 98 13.01 8.55 -3.97
CA GLY A 98 12.95 9.66 -3.02
C GLY A 98 11.67 9.76 -2.18
N LEU A 99 10.59 9.07 -2.58
CA LEU A 99 9.27 9.20 -1.93
C LEU A 99 8.50 7.87 -1.94
N VAL A 100 8.00 7.46 -0.78
CA VAL A 100 7.10 6.30 -0.61
C VAL A 100 5.79 6.76 0.02
N ILE A 101 4.71 6.67 -0.75
CA ILE A 101 3.35 6.95 -0.28
C ILE A 101 2.62 5.62 -0.13
N MET A 102 2.19 5.28 1.09
CA MET A 102 1.36 4.10 1.32
C MET A 102 -0.05 4.51 1.73
N ASN A 103 -1.04 4.05 0.99
CA ASN A 103 -2.44 4.23 1.36
C ASN A 103 -2.98 2.92 1.95
N CYS A 104 -3.42 2.96 3.21
CA CYS A 104 -4.09 1.84 3.86
C CYS A 104 -5.24 2.36 4.72
N CYS A 105 -6.46 1.94 4.40
CA CYS A 105 -7.66 2.30 5.14
C CYS A 105 -7.94 1.39 6.34
N SER A 106 -7.15 0.32 6.52
CA SER A 106 -7.47 -0.76 7.45
C SER A 106 -6.87 -0.56 8.85
N PHE A 107 -5.63 -0.08 8.96
CA PHE A 107 -4.95 0.10 10.25
C PHE A 107 -3.63 0.89 10.11
N ASN A 108 -3.31 1.70 11.12
CA ASN A 108 -2.01 2.34 11.29
C ASN A 108 -1.16 1.47 12.22
N LEU A 109 -0.31 0.62 11.65
CA LEU A 109 0.62 -0.22 12.40
C LEU A 109 1.82 0.63 12.87
N VAL A 110 2.42 0.23 14.00
CA VAL A 110 3.77 0.66 14.39
C VAL A 110 4.68 -0.57 14.32
N PRO A 111 5.73 -0.57 13.47
CA PRO A 111 6.10 0.47 12.50
C PRO A 111 5.07 0.63 11.37
N SER A 112 5.03 1.81 10.75
CA SER A 112 4.12 2.08 9.62
C SER A 112 4.49 1.23 8.40
N LEU A 113 3.50 0.92 7.55
CA LEU A 113 3.73 0.15 6.32
C LEU A 113 4.76 0.82 5.40
N SER A 114 4.73 2.15 5.28
CA SER A 114 5.74 2.90 4.52
C SER A 114 7.14 2.78 5.13
N ALA A 115 7.27 2.84 6.47
CA ALA A 115 8.56 2.64 7.15
C ALA A 115 9.09 1.21 6.96
N MET A 116 8.20 0.21 6.92
CA MET A 116 8.59 -1.17 6.64
C MET A 116 9.14 -1.34 5.22
N ILE A 117 8.58 -0.64 4.22
CA ILE A 117 9.12 -0.60 2.86
C ILE A 117 10.52 0.01 2.87
N VAL A 118 10.67 1.22 3.42
CA VAL A 118 11.97 1.92 3.49
C VAL A 118 13.06 1.02 4.11
N ASN A 119 12.75 0.40 5.26
CA ASN A 119 13.72 -0.44 5.96
C ASN A 119 14.03 -1.76 5.26
N ARG A 120 13.04 -2.40 4.63
CA ARG A 120 13.23 -3.70 3.95
C ARG A 120 14.04 -3.55 2.68
N TYR A 121 13.72 -2.56 1.86
CA TYR A 121 14.35 -2.32 0.56
C TYR A 121 15.61 -1.45 0.64
N LYS A 122 16.02 -1.07 1.86
CA LYS A 122 17.23 -0.28 2.11
C LYS A 122 17.24 0.99 1.27
N LEU A 123 16.10 1.69 1.25
CA LEU A 123 15.99 2.99 0.61
C LEU A 123 16.88 4.00 1.36
N GLU A 124 17.20 5.10 0.70
CA GLU A 124 18.10 6.12 1.26
C GLU A 124 17.51 6.77 2.51
N GLN A 125 18.40 7.31 3.36
CA GLN A 125 17.98 7.94 4.62
C GLN A 125 17.14 9.20 4.41
N ASP A 126 17.27 9.85 3.26
CA ASP A 126 16.51 11.03 2.85
C ASP A 126 15.20 10.68 2.13
N THR A 127 14.88 9.39 1.94
CA THR A 127 13.59 8.96 1.39
C THR A 127 12.45 9.42 2.29
N VAL A 128 11.56 10.24 1.74
CA VAL A 128 10.36 10.68 2.44
C VAL A 128 9.33 9.54 2.41
N SER A 129 8.79 9.16 3.57
CA SER A 129 7.78 8.09 3.66
C SER A 129 6.53 8.56 4.40
N CYS A 130 5.35 8.36 3.85
CA CYS A 130 4.09 8.71 4.51
C CYS A 130 3.02 7.62 4.37
N ASN A 131 2.17 7.51 5.39
CA ASN A 131 0.96 6.70 5.36
C ASN A 131 -0.26 7.61 5.24
N LEU A 132 -0.99 7.49 4.14
CA LEU A 132 -2.27 8.17 3.93
C LEU A 132 -3.41 7.32 4.49
N GLY A 133 -4.35 7.99 5.15
CA GLY A 133 -5.58 7.41 5.67
C GLY A 133 -6.73 8.41 5.63
N GLY A 134 -7.96 7.95 5.87
CA GLY A 134 -9.14 8.83 6.04
C GLY A 134 -9.84 9.29 4.75
N MET A 135 -9.28 9.05 3.57
CA MET A 135 -9.90 9.45 2.29
C MET A 135 -10.74 8.36 1.62
N GLY A 136 -10.76 7.13 2.16
CA GLY A 136 -11.55 6.02 1.58
C GLY A 136 -11.04 5.58 0.20
N CYS A 137 -11.95 5.16 -0.70
CA CYS A 137 -11.58 4.64 -2.02
C CYS A 137 -10.96 5.68 -2.97
N SER A 138 -11.07 6.98 -2.68
CA SER A 138 -10.47 8.03 -3.51
C SER A 138 -8.97 8.22 -3.28
N ALA A 139 -8.41 7.60 -2.23
CA ALA A 139 -7.01 7.77 -1.85
C ALA A 139 -5.98 7.18 -2.83
N GLY A 140 -6.42 6.41 -3.84
CA GLY A 140 -5.57 5.82 -4.88
C GLY A 140 -5.58 6.56 -6.22
N LEU A 141 -6.29 7.69 -6.32
CA LEU A 141 -6.35 8.59 -7.48
C LEU A 141 -5.51 9.84 -7.21
#